data_AF-A0A2W7RFZ9-F1
#
_entry.id   AF-A0A2W7RFZ9-F1
#
_cell.length_a   1.000
_cell.length_b   1.000
_cell.length_c   1.000
_cell.angle_alpha   90.00
_cell.angle_beta   90.00
_cell.angle_gamma   90.00
#
_symmetry.space_group_name_H-M   'P 1'
#
loop_
_entity.id
_entity.type
_entity.pdbx_description
1 polymer ?
#
loop_
_entity_poly.entity_id
_entity_poly.type
_entity_poly.pdbx_seq_one_letter_code
_entity_poly.pdbx_strand_id
1 'polypeptide(L)'
;MVSAQGSLPQSFFDGKSVVFISADPAAKPVMTWTEVADSVHHSLVKAGGDPVAYFELEKVALSEAVQADYAKSFQQRLVKNIILVTRKKNQMSIHVAPFTETGQIIPSTALFGVTGGDIGAATNQFGLIGENQVSQNLLVLDVPEFLNISTTETTSNERFLASNPLNLDVFKLGITIEGSSAETGLLSYFRYDMYGKSQEAILAEQAAQKAGIEQVLKQEYPYQIAWLTEAKSVQELIQDRVQFLLVKVEGREADLMSSMGLEPKTGPSSSAIVVKYYIKLLVRDELYIGPEWDADPDWRVALDNFLKNLKK
;
A
#
# COMPACT_ATOMS: atom_id res chain seq x y z
N MET A 1 -26.32 -5.23 -9.84
CA MET A 1 -25.90 -5.06 -8.44
C MET A 1 -24.93 -6.17 -8.13
N VAL A 2 -23.64 -5.85 -7.95
CA VAL A 2 -22.69 -6.80 -7.36
C VAL A 2 -22.71 -6.50 -5.87
N SER A 3 -23.33 -7.38 -5.09
CA SER A 3 -23.31 -7.29 -3.64
C SER A 3 -21.93 -7.71 -3.13
N ALA A 4 -21.28 -6.86 -2.34
CA ALA A 4 -20.10 -7.25 -1.60
C ALA A 4 -20.45 -8.36 -0.60
N GLN A 5 -19.54 -9.32 -0.38
CA GLN A 5 -19.83 -10.58 0.33
C GLN A 5 -19.72 -10.50 1.86
N GLY A 6 -19.30 -9.37 2.43
CA GLY A 6 -19.14 -9.19 3.88
C GLY A 6 -20.31 -8.48 4.57
N SER A 7 -20.40 -8.59 5.89
CA SER A 7 -21.33 -7.81 6.74
C SER A 7 -20.67 -6.53 7.25
N LEU A 8 -21.42 -5.44 7.37
CA LEU A 8 -20.91 -4.20 7.97
C LEU A 8 -20.47 -4.46 9.42
N PRO A 9 -19.26 -4.04 9.85
CA PRO A 9 -18.82 -4.20 11.22
C PRO A 9 -19.75 -3.48 12.20
N GLN A 10 -20.08 -4.11 13.33
CA GLN A 10 -20.91 -3.47 14.36
C GLN A 10 -20.27 -2.17 14.87
N SER A 11 -18.94 -2.16 14.97
CA SER A 11 -18.14 -1.01 15.40
C SER A 11 -18.25 0.21 14.49
N PHE A 12 -18.87 0.11 13.31
CA PHE A 12 -19.00 1.22 12.38
C PHE A 12 -19.82 2.38 12.96
N PHE A 13 -20.82 2.07 13.79
CA PHE A 13 -21.76 3.07 14.33
C PHE A 13 -21.35 3.66 15.68
N ASP A 14 -20.35 3.11 16.35
CA ASP A 14 -19.90 3.53 17.69
C ASP A 14 -18.36 3.63 17.81
N GLY A 15 -17.66 3.58 16.67
CA GLY A 15 -16.22 3.55 16.60
C GLY A 15 -15.64 4.48 15.52
N LYS A 16 -14.49 5.07 15.87
CA LYS A 16 -13.69 5.91 14.97
C LYS A 16 -13.25 5.13 13.74
N SER A 17 -13.26 5.82 12.60
CA SER A 17 -12.93 5.27 11.30
C SER A 17 -11.77 6.04 10.67
N VAL A 18 -10.84 5.33 10.07
CA VAL A 18 -9.85 5.91 9.16
C VAL A 18 -10.24 5.61 7.73
N VAL A 19 -10.06 6.58 6.84
CA VAL A 19 -10.40 6.45 5.43
C VAL A 19 -9.14 6.41 4.58
N PHE A 20 -9.01 5.37 3.75
CA PHE A 20 -8.00 5.28 2.72
C PHE A 20 -8.61 5.52 1.35
N ILE A 21 -7.94 6.32 0.55
CA ILE A 21 -8.41 6.69 -0.78
C ILE A 21 -7.37 6.28 -1.81
N SER A 22 -7.83 5.48 -2.77
CA SER A 22 -7.10 5.16 -3.98
C SER A 22 -7.86 5.73 -5.17
N ALA A 23 -7.25 6.69 -5.88
CA ALA A 23 -7.89 7.40 -6.96
C ALA A 23 -7.10 7.26 -8.27
N ASP A 24 -7.73 6.65 -9.28
CA ASP A 24 -7.17 6.55 -10.62
C ASP A 24 -6.95 7.96 -11.22
N PRO A 25 -5.70 8.38 -11.49
CA PRO A 25 -5.41 9.72 -12.02
C PRO A 25 -5.96 9.93 -13.44
N ALA A 26 -6.29 8.84 -14.15
CA ALA A 26 -6.91 8.89 -15.47
C ALA A 26 -8.45 8.90 -15.43
N ALA A 27 -9.08 8.80 -14.25
CA ALA A 27 -10.52 8.95 -14.10
C ALA A 27 -10.98 10.40 -14.39
N LYS A 28 -12.22 10.55 -14.86
CA LYS A 28 -12.81 11.86 -15.19
C LYS A 28 -14.03 12.14 -14.30
N PRO A 29 -14.18 13.37 -13.76
CA PRO A 29 -13.22 14.47 -13.78
C PRO A 29 -11.89 14.11 -13.09
N VAL A 30 -10.79 14.76 -13.48
CA VAL A 30 -9.50 14.54 -12.80
C VAL A 30 -9.64 15.08 -11.39
N MET A 31 -9.39 14.23 -10.40
CA MET A 31 -9.46 14.60 -8.99
C MET A 31 -8.25 13.99 -8.28
N THR A 32 -7.63 14.78 -7.42
CA THR A 32 -6.70 14.34 -6.40
C THR A 32 -7.42 13.45 -5.37
N TRP A 33 -6.67 12.64 -4.63
CA TRP A 33 -7.26 11.81 -3.57
C TRP A 33 -7.94 12.66 -2.48
N THR A 34 -7.45 13.87 -2.21
CA THR A 34 -8.08 14.82 -1.26
C THR A 34 -9.41 15.35 -1.77
N GLU A 35 -9.52 15.70 -3.06
CA GLU A 35 -10.81 16.09 -3.64
C GLU A 35 -11.82 14.92 -3.63
N VAL A 36 -11.35 13.68 -3.80
CA VAL A 36 -12.18 12.49 -3.61
C VAL A 36 -12.62 12.39 -2.14
N ALA A 37 -11.73 12.66 -1.18
CA ALA A 37 -12.07 12.68 0.25
C ALA A 37 -13.22 13.64 0.56
N ASP A 38 -13.11 14.88 0.09
CA ASP A 38 -14.12 15.92 0.27
C ASP A 38 -15.48 15.48 -0.26
N SER A 39 -15.49 14.87 -1.45
CA SER A 39 -16.72 14.45 -2.12
C SER A 39 -17.41 13.23 -1.48
N VAL A 40 -16.69 12.41 -0.70
CA VAL A 40 -17.29 11.25 -0.02
C VAL A 40 -17.60 11.50 1.45
N HIS A 41 -16.91 12.44 2.10
CA HIS A 41 -16.94 12.63 3.54
C HIS A 41 -18.36 12.73 4.10
N HIS A 42 -19.18 13.63 3.54
CA HIS A 42 -20.55 13.84 3.98
C HIS A 42 -21.39 12.55 3.95
N SER A 43 -21.22 11.72 2.93
CA SER A 43 -21.94 10.45 2.81
C SER A 43 -21.45 9.39 3.78
N LEU A 44 -20.16 9.38 4.15
CA LEU A 44 -19.63 8.50 5.18
C LEU A 44 -20.20 8.85 6.56
N VAL A 45 -20.27 10.15 6.88
CA VAL A 45 -20.90 10.66 8.11
C VAL A 45 -22.39 10.35 8.12
N LYS A 46 -23.09 10.61 7.00
CA LYS A 46 -24.52 10.28 6.85
C LYS A 46 -24.80 8.78 7.03
N ALA A 47 -23.90 7.91 6.57
CA ALA A 47 -24.01 6.47 6.76
C ALA A 47 -23.87 6.04 8.24
N GLY A 48 -23.42 6.93 9.13
CA GLY A 48 -23.27 6.71 10.55
C GLY A 48 -21.82 6.48 11.01
N GLY A 49 -20.84 6.58 10.11
CA GLY A 49 -19.43 6.45 10.43
C GLY A 49 -18.84 7.72 11.06
N ASP A 50 -17.70 7.56 11.74
CA ASP A 50 -16.92 8.65 12.33
C ASP A 50 -15.53 8.73 11.68
N PRO A 51 -15.42 9.29 10.46
CA PRO A 51 -14.13 9.42 9.77
C PRO A 51 -13.25 10.48 10.45
N VAL A 52 -12.22 10.04 11.18
CA VAL A 52 -11.33 10.91 11.96
C VAL A 52 -10.01 11.24 11.26
N ALA A 53 -9.71 10.58 10.13
CA ALA A 53 -8.51 10.84 9.34
C ALA A 53 -8.60 10.23 7.94
N TYR A 54 -7.93 10.89 6.99
CA TYR A 54 -7.88 10.50 5.59
C TYR A 54 -6.43 10.36 5.10
N PHE A 55 -6.16 9.28 4.37
CA PHE A 55 -4.84 9.00 3.79
C PHE A 55 -4.95 8.47 2.36
N GLU A 56 -3.90 8.70 1.57
CA GLU A 56 -3.73 8.08 0.27
C GLU A 56 -3.34 6.60 0.44
N LEU A 57 -4.10 5.69 -0.17
CA LEU A 57 -3.92 4.26 0.01
C LEU A 57 -2.53 3.82 -0.48
N GLU A 58 -2.06 4.39 -1.59
CA GLU A 58 -0.76 4.08 -2.19
C GLU A 58 0.39 4.35 -1.22
N LYS A 59 0.26 5.36 -0.35
CA LYS A 59 1.24 5.66 0.69
C LYS A 59 1.18 4.67 1.83
N VAL A 60 -0.02 4.30 2.28
CA VAL A 60 -0.20 3.36 3.39
C VAL A 60 0.21 1.95 3.00
N ALA A 61 -0.15 1.53 1.78
CA ALA A 61 0.12 0.20 1.24
C ALA A 61 1.57 0.03 0.72
N LEU A 62 2.45 1.02 0.93
CA LEU A 62 3.80 1.04 0.39
C LEU A 62 4.66 -0.13 0.90
N SER A 63 4.58 -0.45 2.19
CA SER A 63 5.27 -1.59 2.79
C SER A 63 4.60 -2.04 4.09
N GLU A 64 4.91 -3.25 4.56
CA GLU A 64 4.44 -3.74 5.86
C GLU A 64 4.90 -2.87 7.03
N ALA A 65 6.11 -2.32 6.94
CA ALA A 65 6.66 -1.44 7.97
C ALA A 65 5.89 -0.12 8.06
N VAL A 66 5.58 0.48 6.91
CA VAL A 66 4.71 1.66 6.83
C VAL A 66 3.36 1.33 7.44
N GLN A 67 2.72 0.21 7.05
CA GLN A 67 1.44 -0.20 7.63
C GLN A 67 1.51 -0.42 9.14
N ALA A 68 2.62 -0.95 9.68
CA ALA A 68 2.81 -1.12 11.11
C ALA A 68 2.87 0.22 11.86
N ASP A 69 3.47 1.26 11.27
CA ASP A 69 3.53 2.60 11.89
C ASP A 69 2.18 3.31 11.85
N TYR A 70 1.46 3.19 10.73
CA TYR A 70 0.05 3.61 10.65
C TYR A 70 -0.80 2.88 11.71
N ALA A 71 -0.63 1.56 11.86
CA ALA A 71 -1.36 0.77 12.84
C ALA A 71 -1.14 1.26 14.28
N LYS A 72 0.10 1.58 14.67
CA LYS A 72 0.40 2.15 15.99
C LYS A 72 -0.32 3.48 16.22
N SER A 73 -0.29 4.38 15.24
CA SER A 73 -0.97 5.67 15.31
C SER A 73 -2.50 5.49 15.43
N PHE A 74 -3.07 4.53 14.70
CA PHE A 74 -4.50 4.22 14.76
C PHE A 74 -4.93 3.65 16.10
N GLN A 75 -4.12 2.78 16.71
CA GLN A 75 -4.34 2.28 18.07
C GLN A 75 -4.37 3.43 19.08
N GLN A 76 -3.40 4.36 19.02
CA GLN A 76 -3.34 5.52 19.91
C GLN A 76 -4.57 6.43 19.76
N ARG A 77 -5.12 6.51 18.54
CA ARG A 77 -6.33 7.29 18.23
C ARG A 77 -7.64 6.53 18.49
N LEU A 78 -7.57 5.28 18.96
CA LEU A 78 -8.71 4.40 19.23
C LEU A 78 -9.58 4.14 17.99
N VAL A 79 -8.94 4.02 16.83
CA VAL A 79 -9.60 3.64 15.57
C VAL A 79 -10.15 2.22 15.69
N LYS A 80 -11.36 2.00 15.19
CA LYS A 80 -12.03 0.70 15.18
C LYS A 80 -12.39 0.22 13.78
N ASN A 81 -12.49 1.13 12.82
CA ASN A 81 -12.88 0.79 11.45
C ASN A 81 -11.92 1.38 10.42
N ILE A 82 -11.78 0.66 9.31
CA ILE A 82 -11.06 1.10 8.13
C ILE A 82 -12.06 1.21 6.99
N ILE A 83 -12.13 2.37 6.34
CA ILE A 83 -12.97 2.63 5.17
C ILE A 83 -12.05 2.72 3.97
N LEU A 84 -12.29 1.91 2.94
CA LEU A 84 -11.51 1.85 1.71
C LEU A 84 -12.34 2.42 0.57
N VAL A 85 -11.86 3.52 -0.01
CA VAL A 85 -12.50 4.22 -1.11
C VAL A 85 -11.64 4.04 -2.36
N THR A 86 -12.16 3.33 -3.36
CA THR A 86 -11.45 3.08 -4.61
C THR A 86 -12.21 3.73 -5.77
N ARG A 87 -11.56 4.67 -6.45
CA ARG A 87 -12.12 5.37 -7.61
C ARG A 87 -11.38 4.95 -8.88
N LYS A 88 -12.13 4.45 -9.86
CA LYS A 88 -11.66 4.07 -11.21
C LYS A 88 -12.37 4.92 -12.25
N LYS A 89 -11.96 4.81 -13.53
CA LYS A 89 -12.54 5.57 -14.65
C LYS A 89 -14.07 5.58 -14.71
N ASN A 90 -14.70 4.43 -14.54
CA ASN A 90 -16.15 4.25 -14.73
C ASN A 90 -16.81 3.55 -13.53
N GLN A 91 -16.18 3.62 -12.36
CA GLN A 91 -16.63 2.91 -11.18
C GLN A 91 -16.05 3.53 -9.92
N MET A 92 -16.81 3.49 -8.85
CA MET A 92 -16.34 3.80 -7.52
C MET A 92 -16.85 2.76 -6.53
N SER A 93 -16.01 2.39 -5.57
CA SER A 93 -16.40 1.48 -4.50
C SER A 93 -15.99 2.04 -3.14
N ILE A 94 -16.81 1.72 -2.13
CA ILE A 94 -16.58 2.07 -0.73
C ILE A 94 -16.74 0.77 0.06
N HIS A 95 -15.70 0.36 0.80
CA HIS A 95 -15.72 -0.82 1.66
C HIS A 95 -15.42 -0.45 3.10
N VAL A 96 -15.89 -1.28 4.02
CA VAL A 96 -15.65 -1.13 5.46
C VAL A 96 -15.12 -2.44 6.02
N ALA A 97 -14.04 -2.33 6.78
CA ALA A 97 -13.45 -3.40 7.56
C ALA A 97 -13.35 -3.00 9.03
N PRO A 98 -13.41 -3.99 9.96
CA PRO A 98 -12.89 -3.74 11.29
C PRO A 98 -11.37 -3.57 11.20
N PHE A 99 -10.82 -2.64 11.96
CA PHE A 99 -9.37 -2.52 12.11
C PHE A 99 -8.84 -3.73 12.88
N THR A 100 -7.82 -4.40 12.36
CA THR A 100 -7.25 -5.61 13.00
C THR A 100 -6.41 -5.31 14.24
N GLU A 101 -6.15 -4.03 14.53
CA GLU A 101 -5.23 -3.60 15.59
C GLU A 101 -3.79 -4.12 15.35
N THR A 102 -3.44 -4.47 14.10
CA THR A 102 -2.11 -4.94 13.70
C THR A 102 -1.68 -4.28 12.39
N GLY A 103 -0.41 -4.46 12.00
CA GLY A 103 0.12 -3.97 10.72
C GLY A 103 -0.56 -4.56 9.47
N GLN A 104 -1.43 -5.57 9.62
CA GLN A 104 -2.26 -6.08 8.53
C GLN A 104 -3.39 -5.11 8.15
N ILE A 105 -3.79 -4.24 9.07
CA ILE A 105 -4.84 -3.21 8.99
C ILE A 105 -6.27 -3.74 8.78
N ILE A 106 -6.49 -4.66 7.84
CA ILE A 106 -7.79 -5.27 7.52
C ILE A 106 -7.74 -6.80 7.61
N PRO A 107 -8.85 -7.49 7.91
CA PRO A 107 -8.83 -8.94 8.13
C PRO A 107 -8.86 -9.76 6.83
N SER A 108 -9.44 -9.23 5.76
CA SER A 108 -9.59 -9.91 4.47
C SER A 108 -9.91 -8.91 3.34
N THR A 109 -9.96 -9.40 2.10
CA THR A 109 -10.47 -8.64 0.94
C THR A 109 -11.99 -8.77 0.76
N ALA A 110 -12.62 -9.73 1.45
CA ALA A 110 -14.07 -9.98 1.39
C ALA A 110 -14.82 -9.07 2.38
N LEU A 111 -14.74 -7.77 2.12
CA LEU A 111 -15.31 -6.73 2.99
C LEU A 111 -16.76 -6.42 2.61
N PHE A 112 -17.50 -5.85 3.55
CA PHE A 112 -18.74 -5.17 3.22
C PHE A 112 -18.43 -3.94 2.37
N GLY A 113 -19.25 -3.65 1.37
CA GLY A 113 -19.08 -2.48 0.55
C GLY A 113 -20.17 -2.27 -0.49
N VAL A 114 -20.17 -1.09 -1.08
CA VAL A 114 -21.04 -0.72 -2.20
C VAL A 114 -20.19 -0.36 -3.41
N THR A 115 -20.79 -0.44 -4.59
CA THR A 115 -20.13 -0.10 -5.83
C THR A 115 -21.10 0.62 -6.76
N GLY A 116 -20.74 1.83 -7.16
CA GLY A 116 -21.49 2.67 -8.10
C GLY A 116 -20.74 2.87 -9.41
N GLY A 117 -21.46 3.30 -10.45
CA GLY A 117 -20.86 3.67 -11.74
C GLY A 117 -20.07 4.99 -11.71
N ASP A 118 -20.34 5.81 -10.69
CA ASP A 118 -19.65 7.08 -10.43
C ASP A 118 -19.67 7.38 -8.93
N ILE A 119 -19.09 8.53 -8.57
CA ILE A 119 -18.98 8.96 -7.18
C ILE A 119 -20.34 9.18 -6.53
N GLY A 120 -21.27 9.85 -7.22
CA GLY A 120 -22.60 10.13 -6.69
C GLY A 120 -23.41 8.85 -6.47
N ALA A 121 -23.33 7.90 -7.39
CA ALA A 121 -24.00 6.61 -7.26
C ALA A 121 -23.49 5.82 -6.05
N ALA A 122 -22.15 5.74 -5.88
CA ALA A 122 -21.55 5.01 -4.77
C ALA A 122 -21.84 5.68 -3.41
N THR A 123 -21.68 7.00 -3.32
CA THR A 123 -21.89 7.75 -2.07
C THR A 123 -23.36 7.81 -1.67
N ASN A 124 -24.29 7.91 -2.63
CA ASN A 124 -25.72 7.81 -2.35
C ASN A 124 -26.07 6.44 -1.79
N GLN A 125 -25.65 5.35 -2.46
CA GLN A 125 -25.90 4.00 -1.98
C GLN A 125 -25.31 3.74 -0.59
N PHE A 126 -24.09 4.22 -0.34
CA PHE A 126 -23.46 4.07 0.97
C PHE A 126 -24.17 4.87 2.05
N GLY A 127 -24.58 6.11 1.76
CA GLY A 127 -25.29 6.99 2.70
C GLY A 127 -26.63 6.43 3.16
N LEU A 128 -27.28 5.55 2.38
CA LEU A 128 -28.54 4.90 2.75
C LEU A 128 -28.39 3.88 3.89
N ILE A 129 -27.16 3.41 4.17
CA ILE A 129 -26.89 2.42 5.21
C ILE A 129 -27.31 2.95 6.60
N GLY A 130 -27.09 4.24 6.85
CA GLY A 130 -27.38 4.88 8.13
C GLY A 130 -28.86 5.20 8.37
N GLU A 131 -29.75 5.03 7.38
CA GLU A 131 -31.16 5.47 7.50
C GLU A 131 -31.95 4.73 8.58
N ASN A 132 -31.57 3.47 8.88
CA ASN A 132 -32.28 2.63 9.84
C ASN A 132 -31.48 2.38 11.13
N GLN A 133 -30.30 2.99 11.28
CA GLN A 133 -29.42 2.76 12.42
C GLN A 133 -28.83 4.06 12.92
N VAL A 134 -29.17 4.41 14.16
CA VAL A 134 -28.67 5.64 14.79
C VAL A 134 -27.21 5.46 15.16
N SER A 135 -26.35 6.34 14.63
CA SER A 135 -24.94 6.41 15.05
C SER A 135 -24.83 6.86 16.51
N GLN A 136 -23.95 6.21 17.26
CA GLN A 136 -23.57 6.58 18.62
C GLN A 136 -22.29 7.44 18.63
N ASN A 137 -21.70 7.68 17.47
CA ASN A 137 -20.51 8.52 17.34
C ASN A 137 -20.85 9.97 17.72
N LEU A 138 -20.04 10.53 18.62
CA LEU A 138 -20.17 11.90 19.10
C LEU A 138 -19.02 12.75 18.55
N LEU A 139 -19.30 14.02 18.23
CA LEU A 139 -18.30 14.99 17.73
C LEU A 139 -17.65 14.57 16.41
N VAL A 140 -18.44 13.96 15.52
CA VAL A 140 -18.00 13.64 14.16
C VAL A 140 -17.63 14.93 13.44
N LEU A 141 -16.48 14.92 12.76
CA LEU A 141 -15.99 16.07 12.01
C LEU A 141 -16.91 16.34 10.81
N ASP A 142 -17.12 17.63 10.50
CA ASP A 142 -17.91 18.05 9.33
C ASP A 142 -17.11 18.07 8.02
N VAL A 143 -15.78 18.00 8.13
CA VAL A 143 -14.82 18.06 7.02
C VAL A 143 -13.76 16.97 7.17
N PRO A 144 -13.18 16.46 6.06
CA PRO A 144 -12.11 15.48 6.15
C PRO A 144 -10.84 16.07 6.78
N GLU A 145 -10.23 15.32 7.68
CA GLU A 145 -8.95 15.66 8.30
C GLU A 145 -7.81 14.90 7.62
N PHE A 146 -6.83 15.65 7.08
CA PHE A 146 -5.65 15.09 6.43
C PHE A 146 -4.46 15.12 7.38
N LEU A 147 -4.18 13.96 7.97
CA LEU A 147 -3.05 13.81 8.88
C LEU A 147 -1.79 13.43 8.11
N ASN A 148 -0.67 13.94 8.57
CA ASN A 148 0.62 13.40 8.19
C ASN A 148 1.12 12.56 9.37
N ILE A 149 1.11 11.23 9.21
CA ILE A 149 1.84 10.36 10.14
C ILE A 149 3.29 10.43 9.67
N SER A 150 3.98 11.48 10.14
CA SER A 150 5.41 11.68 9.95
C SER A 150 6.13 10.38 10.28
N THR A 151 6.78 9.78 9.28
CA THR A 151 7.75 8.68 9.44
C THR A 151 8.98 9.11 10.25
N THR A 152 9.00 10.34 10.77
CA THR A 152 10.13 10.99 11.44
C THR A 152 10.07 11.02 12.96
N GLU A 153 8.99 10.60 13.63
CA GLU A 153 8.93 10.62 15.12
C GLU A 153 8.80 9.24 15.79
N THR A 154 8.47 8.20 15.04
CA THR A 154 8.79 6.84 15.42
C THR A 154 9.80 6.35 14.43
N THR A 155 11.08 6.34 14.82
CA THR A 155 12.06 5.43 14.26
C THR A 155 11.44 4.04 14.28
N SER A 156 10.85 3.61 13.17
CA SER A 156 10.89 2.21 12.79
C SER A 156 12.36 1.82 12.97
N ASN A 157 12.61 0.80 13.78
CA ASN A 157 13.97 0.29 14.00
C ASN A 157 14.58 -0.27 12.69
N GLU A 158 13.85 -0.21 11.57
CA GLU A 158 14.32 -0.53 10.23
C GLU A 158 15.28 0.56 9.75
N ARG A 159 16.56 0.34 10.05
CA ARG A 159 17.63 1.23 9.63
C ARG A 159 17.88 1.03 8.14
N PHE A 160 17.50 2.02 7.33
CA PHE A 160 17.96 2.10 5.96
C PHE A 160 19.46 2.38 5.92
N LEU A 161 20.19 1.57 5.16
CA LEU A 161 21.63 1.58 5.03
C LEU A 161 21.99 1.93 3.58
N ALA A 162 22.68 3.06 3.40
CA ALA A 162 23.25 3.47 2.12
C ALA A 162 24.54 2.68 1.80
N SER A 163 24.43 1.36 1.81
CA SER A 163 25.53 0.42 1.55
C SER A 163 25.01 -0.86 0.91
N ASN A 164 25.93 -1.68 0.41
CA ASN A 164 25.60 -3.00 -0.11
C ASN A 164 25.53 -4.05 1.01
N PRO A 165 24.57 -4.99 0.95
CA PRO A 165 24.51 -6.10 1.90
C PRO A 165 25.67 -7.07 1.67
N LEU A 166 26.21 -7.60 2.76
CA LEU A 166 27.25 -8.64 2.71
C LEU A 166 26.62 -10.02 2.43
N ASN A 167 27.39 -10.95 1.86
CA ASN A 167 27.01 -12.37 1.70
C ASN A 167 25.85 -12.67 0.72
N LEU A 168 25.62 -11.80 -0.28
CA LEU A 168 24.67 -12.08 -1.37
C LEU A 168 25.05 -13.32 -2.21
N ASP A 169 26.32 -13.72 -2.17
CA ASP A 169 26.87 -14.91 -2.81
C ASP A 169 26.56 -16.21 -2.06
N VAL A 170 26.27 -16.11 -0.75
CA VAL A 170 26.02 -17.27 0.13
C VAL A 170 24.53 -17.60 0.23
N PHE A 171 23.67 -16.58 0.29
CA PHE A 171 22.23 -16.75 0.47
C PHE A 171 21.45 -16.36 -0.79
N LYS A 172 20.27 -16.95 -0.94
CA LYS A 172 19.39 -16.65 -2.07
C LYS A 172 18.74 -15.29 -1.87
N LEU A 173 18.64 -14.52 -2.96
CA LEU A 173 17.79 -13.34 -3.03
C LEU A 173 16.36 -13.77 -3.37
N GLY A 174 15.47 -13.61 -2.41
CA GLY A 174 14.03 -13.76 -2.58
C GLY A 174 13.47 -12.61 -3.40
N ILE A 175 12.67 -12.92 -4.40
CA ILE A 175 12.03 -11.93 -5.27
C ILE A 175 10.53 -12.19 -5.22
N THR A 176 9.79 -11.18 -4.78
CA THR A 176 8.33 -11.16 -4.85
C THR A 176 7.88 -10.68 -6.22
N ILE A 177 6.64 -11.01 -6.58
CA ILE A 177 6.02 -10.60 -7.84
C ILE A 177 4.75 -9.83 -7.45
N GLU A 178 4.50 -8.70 -8.09
CA GLU A 178 3.36 -7.84 -7.80
C GLU A 178 2.06 -8.63 -7.97
N GLY A 179 1.16 -8.50 -7.00
CA GLY A 179 -0.08 -9.26 -6.97
C GLY A 179 0.08 -10.73 -6.55
N SER A 180 1.29 -11.21 -6.28
CA SER A 180 1.49 -12.56 -5.71
C SER A 180 1.08 -12.57 -4.24
N SER A 181 0.69 -13.75 -3.75
CA SER A 181 0.37 -13.93 -2.33
C SER A 181 1.53 -13.58 -1.41
N ALA A 182 2.77 -13.56 -1.93
CA ALA A 182 3.98 -13.22 -1.19
C ALA A 182 4.24 -11.71 -1.08
N GLU A 183 3.69 -10.89 -1.98
CA GLU A 183 3.90 -9.43 -2.02
C GLU A 183 2.68 -8.65 -1.52
N THR A 184 1.49 -9.18 -1.76
CA THR A 184 0.27 -8.37 -1.70
C THR A 184 -0.26 -8.34 -0.27
N GLY A 185 0.08 -7.29 0.47
CA GLY A 185 -0.69 -6.90 1.64
C GLY A 185 -2.15 -6.71 1.26
N LEU A 186 -3.09 -7.08 2.15
CA LEU A 186 -4.53 -7.07 1.84
C LEU A 186 -5.03 -5.70 1.34
N LEU A 187 -4.40 -4.61 1.77
CA LEU A 187 -4.68 -3.24 1.31
C LEU A 187 -4.42 -3.03 -0.18
N SER A 188 -3.40 -3.66 -0.76
CA SER A 188 -3.03 -3.50 -2.16
C SER A 188 -4.13 -3.98 -3.11
N TYR A 189 -4.97 -4.93 -2.69
CA TYR A 189 -6.15 -5.37 -3.43
C TYR A 189 -7.11 -4.20 -3.75
N PHE A 190 -7.19 -3.20 -2.88
CA PHE A 190 -8.10 -2.06 -3.00
C PHE A 190 -7.49 -0.87 -3.75
N ARG A 191 -6.26 -0.99 -4.25
CA ARG A 191 -5.69 0.02 -5.15
C ARG A 191 -6.45 0.06 -6.47
N TYR A 192 -6.57 1.24 -7.08
CA TYR A 192 -7.36 1.45 -8.30
C TYR A 192 -6.88 0.59 -9.48
N ASP A 193 -5.59 0.28 -9.54
CA ASP A 193 -4.93 -0.52 -10.56
C ASP A 193 -5.09 -2.04 -10.33
N MET A 194 -5.39 -2.48 -9.11
CA MET A 194 -5.60 -3.89 -8.76
C MET A 194 -7.07 -4.27 -8.61
N TYR A 195 -7.89 -3.35 -8.09
CA TYR A 195 -9.26 -3.63 -7.69
C TYR A 195 -10.12 -4.09 -8.86
N GLY A 196 -10.72 -5.28 -8.73
CA GLY A 196 -11.60 -5.90 -9.74
C GLY A 196 -10.90 -6.53 -10.94
N LYS A 197 -9.56 -6.68 -10.94
CA LYS A 197 -8.87 -7.50 -11.94
C LYS A 197 -9.23 -8.98 -11.77
N SER A 198 -9.36 -9.71 -12.90
CA SER A 198 -9.57 -11.16 -12.85
C SER A 198 -8.27 -11.88 -12.48
N GLN A 199 -8.39 -13.10 -11.98
CA GLN A 199 -7.22 -13.91 -11.62
C GLN A 199 -6.33 -14.17 -12.84
N GLU A 200 -6.91 -14.38 -14.02
CA GLU A 200 -6.17 -14.58 -15.27
C GLU A 200 -5.38 -13.33 -15.66
N ALA A 201 -5.96 -12.14 -15.50
CA ALA A 201 -5.28 -10.88 -15.78
C ALA A 201 -4.10 -10.65 -14.82
N ILE A 202 -4.31 -10.94 -13.52
CA ILE A 202 -3.25 -10.88 -12.51
C ILE A 202 -2.12 -11.86 -12.85
N LEU A 203 -2.44 -13.12 -13.16
CA LEU A 203 -1.44 -14.13 -13.54
C LEU A 203 -0.68 -13.77 -14.82
N ALA A 204 -1.33 -13.16 -15.80
CA ALA A 204 -0.70 -12.71 -17.03
C ALA A 204 0.28 -11.54 -16.77
N GLU A 205 -0.11 -10.57 -15.93
CA GLU A 205 0.76 -9.47 -15.52
C GLU A 205 1.95 -9.98 -14.69
N GLN A 206 1.71 -10.91 -13.75
CA GLN A 206 2.76 -11.58 -12.99
C GLN A 206 3.77 -12.31 -13.89
N ALA A 207 3.28 -13.04 -14.89
CA ALA A 207 4.15 -13.73 -15.84
C ALA A 207 5.00 -12.75 -16.66
N ALA A 208 4.41 -11.65 -17.12
CA ALA A 208 5.12 -10.60 -17.86
C ALA A 208 6.16 -9.88 -16.98
N GLN A 209 5.80 -9.57 -15.72
CA GLN A 209 6.69 -8.94 -14.76
C GLN A 209 7.86 -9.87 -14.41
N LYS A 210 7.56 -11.14 -14.09
CA LYS A 210 8.57 -12.17 -13.82
C LYS A 210 9.56 -12.30 -14.98
N ALA A 211 9.06 -12.40 -16.22
CA ALA A 211 9.92 -12.49 -17.39
C ALA A 211 10.84 -11.26 -17.55
N GLY A 212 10.30 -10.06 -17.29
CA GLY A 212 11.09 -8.83 -17.32
C GLY A 212 12.15 -8.76 -16.21
N ILE A 213 11.81 -9.10 -14.96
CA ILE A 213 12.75 -9.13 -13.84
C ILE A 213 13.83 -10.20 -14.10
N GLU A 214 13.44 -11.38 -14.59
CA GLU A 214 14.35 -12.47 -14.92
C GLU A 214 15.37 -12.07 -16.00
N GLN A 215 14.93 -11.29 -17.00
CA GLN A 215 15.82 -10.78 -18.04
C GLN A 215 16.91 -9.85 -17.45
N VAL A 216 16.55 -8.93 -16.57
CA VAL A 216 17.50 -8.01 -15.94
C VAL A 216 18.44 -8.75 -14.99
N LEU A 217 17.91 -9.66 -14.16
CA LEU A 217 18.72 -10.45 -13.23
C LEU A 217 19.73 -11.36 -13.93
N LYS A 218 19.36 -11.98 -15.06
CA LYS A 218 20.30 -12.80 -15.83
C LYS A 218 21.50 -12.01 -16.35
N GLN A 219 21.34 -10.71 -16.57
CA GLN A 219 22.40 -9.84 -17.06
C GLN A 219 23.24 -9.30 -15.90
N GLU A 220 22.60 -8.87 -14.82
CA GLU A 220 23.26 -8.08 -13.78
C GLU A 220 23.52 -8.82 -12.47
N TYR A 221 22.79 -9.89 -12.14
CA TYR A 221 22.86 -10.56 -10.84
C TYR A 221 23.40 -12.00 -10.94
N PRO A 222 24.67 -12.25 -10.53
CA PRO A 222 25.31 -13.54 -10.71
C PRO A 222 24.93 -14.59 -9.64
N TYR A 223 24.25 -14.18 -8.56
CA TYR A 223 23.99 -15.03 -7.41
C TYR A 223 22.64 -15.75 -7.48
N GLN A 224 22.40 -16.66 -6.54
CA GLN A 224 21.18 -17.45 -6.53
C GLN A 224 19.95 -16.61 -6.20
N ILE A 225 18.84 -16.89 -6.88
CA ILE A 225 17.55 -16.25 -6.66
C ILE A 225 16.50 -17.28 -6.24
N ALA A 226 15.46 -16.81 -5.55
CA ALA A 226 14.28 -17.60 -5.22
C ALA A 226 13.02 -16.78 -5.55
N TRP A 227 12.16 -17.30 -6.41
CA TRP A 227 10.88 -16.68 -6.70
C TRP A 227 9.90 -16.98 -5.56
N LEU A 228 9.35 -15.93 -4.96
CA LEU A 228 8.38 -16.01 -3.88
C LEU A 228 6.99 -15.75 -4.46
N THR A 229 6.33 -16.82 -4.88
CA THR A 229 4.97 -16.77 -5.43
C THR A 229 3.89 -17.00 -4.38
N GLU A 230 4.27 -17.56 -3.23
CA GLU A 230 3.40 -17.91 -2.11
C GLU A 230 3.88 -17.23 -0.83
N ALA A 231 2.95 -16.89 0.06
CA ALA A 231 3.27 -16.34 1.37
C ALA A 231 4.03 -17.38 2.20
N LYS A 232 5.20 -17.01 2.70
CA LYS A 232 6.02 -17.81 3.62
C LYS A 232 6.39 -16.97 4.83
N SER A 233 6.42 -17.59 5.99
CA SER A 233 6.96 -16.97 7.20
C SER A 233 8.46 -16.70 7.05
N VAL A 234 8.96 -15.74 7.83
CA VAL A 234 10.41 -15.43 7.87
C VAL A 234 11.23 -16.68 8.24
N GLN A 235 10.72 -17.52 9.14
CA GLN A 235 11.39 -18.75 9.56
C GLN A 235 11.50 -19.76 8.40
N GLU A 236 10.44 -19.92 7.60
CA GLU A 236 10.45 -20.79 6.42
C GLU A 236 11.42 -20.27 5.34
N LEU A 237 11.44 -18.96 5.10
CA LEU A 237 12.38 -18.34 4.17
C LEU A 237 13.84 -18.58 4.59
N ILE A 238 14.14 -18.39 5.88
CA ILE A 238 15.49 -18.65 6.43
C ILE A 238 15.89 -20.12 6.26
N GLN A 239 14.97 -21.06 6.50
CA GLN A 239 15.20 -22.50 6.28
C GLN A 239 15.51 -22.81 4.80
N ASP A 240 14.84 -22.12 3.88
CA ASP A 240 15.07 -22.24 2.42
C ASP A 240 16.34 -21.52 1.92
N ARG A 241 17.14 -20.98 2.85
CA ARG A 241 18.33 -20.14 2.63
C ARG A 241 18.02 -18.84 1.88
N VAL A 242 16.80 -18.33 2.00
CA VAL A 242 16.41 -17.00 1.55
C VAL A 242 16.55 -16.06 2.75
N GLN A 243 17.60 -15.24 2.76
CA GLN A 243 17.82 -14.25 3.82
C GLN A 243 17.68 -12.80 3.34
N PHE A 244 17.74 -12.60 2.03
CA PHE A 244 17.58 -11.29 1.40
C PHE A 244 16.28 -11.28 0.61
N LEU A 245 15.52 -10.21 0.72
CA LEU A 245 14.38 -9.95 -0.13
C LEU A 245 14.64 -8.72 -0.98
N LEU A 246 14.47 -8.84 -2.30
CA LEU A 246 14.39 -7.70 -3.19
C LEU A 246 13.00 -7.09 -3.04
N VAL A 247 12.94 -5.84 -2.61
CA VAL A 247 11.68 -5.11 -2.43
C VAL A 247 11.63 -3.97 -3.44
N LYS A 248 10.50 -3.86 -4.14
CA LYS A 248 10.16 -2.73 -5.02
C LYS A 248 9.26 -1.78 -4.24
N VAL A 249 9.55 -0.48 -4.32
CA VAL A 249 8.65 0.58 -3.86
C VAL A 249 8.47 1.62 -4.96
N GLU A 250 7.28 2.20 -5.03
CA GLU A 250 6.91 3.20 -6.01
C GLU A 250 6.23 4.38 -5.32
N GLY A 251 6.56 5.59 -5.71
CA GLY A 251 6.01 6.78 -5.10
C GLY A 251 6.69 8.05 -5.61
N ARG A 252 6.32 9.19 -5.04
CA ARG A 252 6.99 10.46 -5.35
C ARG A 252 8.44 10.40 -4.89
N GLU A 253 9.37 10.79 -5.75
CA GLU A 253 10.82 10.67 -5.47
C GLU A 253 11.20 11.30 -4.13
N ALA A 254 10.72 12.52 -3.84
CA ALA A 254 11.00 13.19 -2.58
C ALA A 254 10.43 12.46 -1.35
N ASP A 255 9.22 11.89 -1.46
CA ASP A 255 8.59 11.14 -0.36
C ASP A 255 9.37 9.84 -0.09
N LEU A 256 9.83 9.14 -1.14
CA LEU A 256 10.63 7.92 -1.01
C LEU A 256 12.02 8.20 -0.42
N MET A 257 12.70 9.26 -0.87
CA MET A 257 13.99 9.63 -0.30
C MET A 257 13.85 9.94 1.20
N SER A 258 12.85 10.76 1.56
CA SER A 258 12.60 11.12 2.95
C SER A 258 12.24 9.92 3.82
N SER A 259 11.44 8.97 3.31
CA SER A 259 11.08 7.77 4.07
C SER A 259 12.24 6.80 4.26
N MET A 260 13.22 6.81 3.34
CA MET A 260 14.46 6.04 3.42
C MET A 260 15.58 6.75 4.20
N GLY A 261 15.29 7.89 4.83
CA GLY A 261 16.26 8.64 5.64
C GLY A 261 17.32 9.39 4.81
N LEU A 262 17.04 9.68 3.53
CA LEU A 262 17.87 10.49 2.65
C LEU A 262 17.33 11.92 2.54
N GLU A 263 18.22 12.87 2.26
CA GLU A 263 17.85 14.25 1.95
C GLU A 263 17.07 14.30 0.62
N PRO A 264 15.80 14.76 0.61
CA PRO A 264 14.98 14.78 -0.59
C PRO A 264 15.52 15.77 -1.63
N LYS A 265 15.50 15.39 -2.90
CA LYS A 265 15.84 16.31 -4.00
C LYS A 265 14.89 17.50 -4.01
N THR A 266 15.45 18.70 -4.09
CA THR A 266 14.70 19.94 -4.28
C THR A 266 14.70 20.33 -5.76
N GLY A 267 13.52 20.44 -6.37
CA GLY A 267 13.38 20.82 -7.79
C GLY A 267 12.16 20.21 -8.48
N PRO A 268 11.92 20.52 -9.77
CA PRO A 268 10.74 20.05 -10.50
C PRO A 268 10.67 18.52 -10.68
N SER A 269 11.79 17.80 -10.54
CA SER A 269 11.80 16.32 -10.55
C SER A 269 11.33 15.70 -9.23
N SER A 270 11.24 16.47 -8.13
CA SER A 270 10.85 15.97 -6.81
C SER A 270 9.44 15.36 -6.75
N SER A 271 8.56 15.80 -7.66
CA SER A 271 7.19 15.30 -7.79
C SER A 271 7.05 14.14 -8.78
N ALA A 272 8.14 13.70 -9.44
CA ALA A 272 8.09 12.57 -10.34
C ALA A 272 7.78 11.28 -9.55
N ILE A 273 6.90 10.45 -10.11
CA ILE A 273 6.70 9.09 -9.61
C ILE A 273 7.86 8.24 -10.12
N VAL A 274 8.60 7.65 -9.20
CA VAL A 274 9.75 6.81 -9.49
C VAL A 274 9.62 5.47 -8.76
N VAL A 275 10.28 4.47 -9.30
CA VAL A 275 10.43 3.16 -8.70
C VAL A 275 11.82 3.05 -8.10
N LYS A 276 11.91 2.53 -6.87
CA LYS A 276 13.17 2.23 -6.18
C LYS A 276 13.16 0.79 -5.69
N TYR A 277 14.32 0.12 -5.84
CA TYR A 277 14.55 -1.20 -5.28
C TYR A 277 15.47 -1.10 -4.06
N TYR A 278 15.25 -1.96 -3.08
CA TYR A 278 16.17 -2.15 -1.95
C TYR A 278 16.18 -3.62 -1.52
N ILE A 279 17.18 -4.02 -0.73
CA ILE A 279 17.29 -5.37 -0.19
C ILE A 279 16.96 -5.36 1.30
N LYS A 280 15.97 -6.14 1.72
CA LYS A 280 15.68 -6.39 3.14
C LYS A 280 16.41 -7.64 3.62
N LEU A 281 17.24 -7.52 4.65
CA LEU A 281 17.86 -8.64 5.34
C LEU A 281 16.96 -9.14 6.47
N LEU A 282 16.41 -10.35 6.30
CA LEU A 282 15.38 -10.90 7.17
C LEU A 282 15.84 -11.15 8.61
N VAL A 283 17.11 -11.54 8.81
CA VAL A 283 17.62 -11.95 10.14
C VAL A 283 17.95 -10.77 11.06
N ARG A 284 18.13 -9.57 10.52
CA ARG A 284 18.52 -8.37 11.28
C ARG A 284 17.59 -7.17 11.05
N ASP A 285 16.59 -7.33 10.18
CA ASP A 285 15.65 -6.27 9.80
C ASP A 285 16.36 -5.01 9.25
N GLU A 286 17.48 -5.24 8.55
CA GLU A 286 18.28 -4.18 7.92
C GLU A 286 17.81 -3.96 6.48
N LEU A 287 17.70 -2.70 6.06
CA LEU A 287 17.20 -2.33 4.74
C LEU A 287 18.32 -1.67 3.93
N TYR A 288 18.78 -2.32 2.87
CA TYR A 288 19.91 -1.87 2.07
C TYR A 288 19.43 -1.18 0.81
N ILE A 289 19.54 0.14 0.77
CA ILE A 289 19.16 0.96 -0.39
C ILE A 289 20.27 1.06 -1.43
N GLY A 290 21.46 0.54 -1.14
CA GLY A 290 22.64 0.67 -1.99
C GLY A 290 23.43 1.96 -1.75
N PRO A 291 24.63 2.08 -2.33
CA PRO A 291 25.53 3.22 -2.09
C PRO A 291 25.06 4.52 -2.77
N GLU A 292 24.19 4.44 -3.76
CA GLU A 292 23.74 5.58 -4.57
C GLU A 292 22.22 5.53 -4.77
N TRP A 293 21.61 6.70 -4.96
CA TRP A 293 20.20 6.80 -5.32
C TRP A 293 20.01 6.51 -6.81
N ASP A 294 19.25 5.44 -7.11
CA ASP A 294 19.13 4.86 -8.45
C ASP A 294 17.66 4.62 -8.88
N ALA A 295 16.74 5.37 -8.27
CA ALA A 295 15.33 5.32 -8.64
C ALA A 295 15.10 5.87 -10.06
N ASP A 296 14.14 5.29 -10.77
CA ASP A 296 13.77 5.69 -12.14
C ASP A 296 12.25 5.51 -12.38
N PRO A 297 11.60 6.34 -13.20
CA PRO A 297 10.21 6.12 -13.61
C PRO A 297 9.95 4.76 -14.30
N ASP A 298 10.93 4.21 -15.02
CA ASP A 298 10.87 2.85 -15.56
C ASP A 298 11.46 1.86 -14.56
N TRP A 299 10.61 0.97 -14.03
CA TRP A 299 11.01 -0.06 -13.08
C TRP A 299 12.15 -0.96 -13.59
N ARG A 300 12.26 -1.21 -14.90
CA ARG A 300 13.35 -2.04 -15.46
C ARG A 300 14.68 -1.32 -15.34
N VAL A 301 14.69 -0.02 -15.62
CA VAL A 301 15.88 0.83 -15.51
C VAL A 301 16.26 0.98 -14.04
N ALA A 302 15.30 1.20 -13.14
CA ALA A 302 15.55 1.26 -11.71
C ALA A 302 16.17 -0.05 -11.16
N LEU A 303 15.66 -1.21 -11.59
CA LEU A 303 16.22 -2.51 -11.19
C LEU A 303 17.64 -2.71 -11.72
N ASP A 304 17.87 -2.41 -13.00
CA ASP A 304 19.18 -2.52 -13.64
C ASP A 304 20.22 -1.63 -12.95
N ASN A 305 19.86 -0.36 -12.69
CA ASN A 305 20.73 0.57 -11.97
C ASN A 305 21.05 0.08 -10.55
N PHE A 306 20.05 -0.42 -9.82
CA PHE A 306 20.24 -0.96 -8.48
C PHE A 306 21.20 -2.15 -8.47
N LEU A 307 21.00 -3.13 -9.36
CA LEU A 307 21.86 -4.31 -9.43
C LEU A 307 23.29 -3.96 -9.86
N LYS A 308 23.49 -2.94 -10.72
CA LYS A 308 24.82 -2.43 -11.05
C LYS A 308 25.50 -1.78 -9.85
N ASN A 309 24.75 -1.06 -9.02
CA ASN A 309 25.27 -0.45 -7.80
C ASN A 309 25.64 -1.47 -6.72
N LEU A 310 25.02 -2.67 -6.72
CA LEU A 310 25.43 -3.77 -5.83
C LEU A 310 26.83 -4.31 -6.12
N LYS A 311 27.41 -4.02 -7.30
CA LYS A 311 28.76 -4.45 -7.70
C LYS A 311 29.86 -3.47 -7.31
N LYS A 312 29.50 -2.26 -6.86
CA LYS A 312 30.43 -1.23 -6.39
C LYS A 312 30.86 -1.49 -4.96
#